data_AF-A0A423PRF3-F1
#
_entry.id   AF-A0A423PRF3-F1
#
_cell.length_a   1.000
_cell.length_b   1.000
_cell.length_c   1.000
_cell.angle_alpha   90.00
_cell.angle_beta   90.00
_cell.angle_gamma   90.00
#
_symmetry.space_group_name_H-M   'P 1'
#
loop_
_entity.id
_entity.type
_entity.pdbx_description
1 polymer ?
#
loop_
_entity_poly.entity_id
_entity_poly.type
_entity_poly.pdbx_seq_one_letter_code
_entity_poly.pdbx_strand_id
1 'polypeptide(L)'
;MAEAAVVDAKTREIDEQRQRALRALLARPLMTADDRAFSLVRAHADYLRTWFARECGWVLRIERGHARLAKRTADATDATRGAREFNRNRYILLCLALAVLEREDVQITLARLGERLMVEALDDQLVASGFVFALDRQSQRRDLVAVCRLLLELGIIARVAGDEAAYINQSGDALYDIHRPMLAAVLAGDRGPSALVDARTLEARLEALTADNPAEGEDARRTALRHRLTRRLLDDPLLYLDDLDADEREYFVNQRGPMGRRLAEATGLVAEHRAEGSALADARGELTDVSLPQQGTDAHATLLLAEFLAERLRSGPNNHKAGPVPEAEILAFMRDAAREHRKYWRKATQEAGAERVLAAAALDRLEALRLIRRAEQTIEPLPAICRFRLGEARVTTQTDLLSGL
;
A
#
# COMPACT_ATOMS: atom_id res chain seq x y z
N MET A 1 24.79 26.16 -30.25
CA MET A 1 24.93 25.80 -28.82
C MET A 1 23.72 26.23 -27.99
N ALA A 2 23.22 27.47 -28.11
CA ALA A 2 22.02 27.93 -27.38
C ALA A 2 20.74 27.15 -27.73
N GLU A 3 20.49 26.87 -29.01
CA GLU A 3 19.30 26.11 -29.44
C GLU A 3 19.29 24.66 -28.93
N ALA A 4 20.45 23.98 -28.96
CA ALA A 4 20.60 22.63 -28.39
C ALA A 4 20.37 22.61 -26.87
N ALA A 5 20.83 23.63 -26.14
CA ALA A 5 20.60 23.75 -24.71
C ALA A 5 19.12 24.00 -24.36
N VAL A 6 18.40 24.75 -25.19
CA VAL A 6 16.95 25.00 -25.01
C VAL A 6 16.13 23.73 -25.30
N VAL A 7 16.49 22.96 -26.32
CA VAL A 7 15.84 21.68 -26.64
C VAL A 7 16.08 20.65 -25.52
N ASP A 8 17.29 20.57 -24.98
CA ASP A 8 17.62 19.73 -23.83
C ASP A 8 16.82 20.14 -22.58
N ALA A 9 16.77 21.43 -22.25
CA ALA A 9 15.99 21.94 -21.12
C ALA A 9 14.48 21.61 -21.24
N LYS A 10 13.89 21.81 -22.43
CA LYS A 10 12.48 21.49 -22.69
C LYS A 10 12.20 19.99 -22.57
N THR A 11 13.13 19.15 -23.02
CA THR A 11 13.00 17.69 -22.94
C THR A 11 13.02 17.23 -21.49
N ARG A 12 13.95 17.74 -20.68
CA ARG A 12 14.02 17.49 -19.23
C ARG A 12 12.74 17.93 -18.51
N GLU A 13 12.22 19.11 -18.83
CA GLU A 13 10.97 19.59 -18.22
C GLU A 13 9.78 18.64 -18.53
N ILE A 14 9.67 18.18 -19.78
CA ILE A 14 8.64 17.22 -20.18
C ILE A 14 8.80 15.90 -19.41
N ASP A 15 10.01 15.40 -19.26
CA ASP A 15 10.26 14.14 -18.54
C ASP A 15 9.99 14.28 -17.04
N GLU A 16 10.32 15.41 -16.42
CA GLU A 16 9.94 15.71 -15.03
C GLU A 16 8.43 15.83 -14.85
N GLN A 17 7.71 16.38 -15.82
CA GLN A 17 6.24 16.42 -15.82
C GLN A 17 5.65 15.01 -15.94
N ARG A 18 6.17 14.18 -16.85
CA ARG A 18 5.76 12.78 -17.01
C ARG A 18 6.01 11.97 -15.74
N GLN A 19 7.20 12.12 -15.15
CA GLN A 19 7.55 11.47 -13.89
C GLN A 19 6.58 11.86 -12.78
N ARG A 20 6.28 13.15 -12.61
CA ARG A 20 5.30 13.62 -11.61
C ARG A 20 3.90 13.04 -11.84
N ALA A 21 3.43 13.01 -13.08
CA ALA A 21 2.13 12.44 -13.42
C ALA A 21 2.07 10.93 -13.16
N LEU A 22 3.12 10.20 -13.53
CA LEU A 22 3.25 8.77 -13.31
C LEU A 22 3.24 8.44 -11.81
N ARG A 23 4.04 9.15 -11.01
CA ARG A 23 4.05 9.02 -9.55
C ARG A 23 2.68 9.31 -8.94
N ALA A 24 2.00 10.35 -9.40
CA ALA A 24 0.66 10.68 -8.91
C ALA A 24 -0.34 9.53 -9.14
N LEU A 25 -0.30 8.87 -10.31
CA LEU A 25 -1.14 7.70 -10.60
C LEU A 25 -0.74 6.45 -9.83
N LEU A 26 0.55 6.25 -9.55
CA LEU A 26 1.00 5.15 -8.69
C LEU A 26 0.49 5.31 -7.26
N ALA A 27 0.56 6.51 -6.69
CA ALA A 27 0.08 6.80 -5.34
C ALA A 27 -1.46 6.85 -5.25
N ARG A 28 -2.11 7.45 -6.25
CA ARG A 28 -3.57 7.65 -6.29
C ARG A 28 -4.11 7.08 -7.60
N PRO A 29 -4.33 5.75 -7.65
CA PRO A 29 -4.75 5.08 -8.87
C PRO A 29 -6.20 5.36 -9.25
N LEU A 30 -6.99 5.99 -8.38
CA LEU A 30 -8.30 6.57 -8.68
C LEU A 30 -8.24 8.05 -8.27
N MET A 31 -8.46 8.95 -9.22
CA MET A 31 -8.19 10.38 -9.09
C MET A 31 -9.33 11.19 -9.69
N THR A 32 -9.89 12.14 -8.93
CA THR A 32 -10.90 13.07 -9.42
C THR A 32 -10.29 14.19 -10.27
N ALA A 33 -11.13 14.92 -11.00
CA ALA A 33 -10.69 16.09 -11.75
C ALA A 33 -10.14 17.24 -10.88
N ASP A 34 -10.52 17.28 -9.60
CA ASP A 34 -10.08 18.31 -8.65
C ASP A 34 -8.70 18.02 -8.04
N ASP A 35 -8.14 16.81 -8.27
CA ASP A 35 -6.76 16.53 -7.85
C ASP A 35 -5.79 17.43 -8.63
N ARG A 36 -4.88 18.06 -7.90
CA ARG A 36 -3.83 18.94 -8.45
C ARG A 36 -3.01 18.30 -9.56
N ALA A 37 -2.87 16.97 -9.59
CA ALA A 37 -2.12 16.24 -10.59
C ALA A 37 -2.96 15.87 -11.83
N PHE A 38 -4.28 16.00 -11.80
CA PHE A 38 -5.17 15.54 -12.86
C PHE A 38 -4.89 16.23 -14.20
N SER A 39 -4.69 17.55 -14.18
CA SER A 39 -4.37 18.34 -15.39
C SER A 39 -3.07 17.85 -16.06
N LEU A 40 -2.07 17.50 -15.25
CA LEU A 40 -0.79 16.97 -15.70
C LEU A 40 -0.92 15.56 -16.26
N VAL A 41 -1.70 14.69 -15.59
CA VAL A 41 -2.04 13.34 -16.06
C VAL A 41 -2.75 13.41 -17.41
N ARG A 42 -3.71 14.31 -17.56
CA ARG A 42 -4.44 14.51 -18.82
C ARG A 42 -3.52 15.02 -19.93
N ALA A 43 -2.59 15.93 -19.62
CA ALA A 43 -1.64 16.48 -20.58
C ALA A 43 -0.67 15.41 -21.14
N HIS A 44 -0.33 14.40 -20.33
CA HIS A 44 0.61 13.32 -20.70
C HIS A 44 -0.09 11.97 -20.89
N ALA A 45 -1.39 11.96 -21.18
CA ALA A 45 -2.24 10.76 -21.22
C ALA A 45 -1.68 9.63 -22.12
N ASP A 46 -1.25 9.96 -23.34
CA ASP A 46 -0.80 8.95 -24.31
C ASP A 46 0.50 8.28 -23.85
N TYR A 47 1.46 9.08 -23.38
CA TYR A 47 2.70 8.56 -22.81
C TYR A 47 2.41 7.63 -21.62
N LEU A 48 1.55 8.07 -20.70
CA LEU A 48 1.23 7.31 -19.49
C LEU A 48 0.50 6.00 -19.83
N ARG A 49 -0.47 6.03 -20.74
CA ARG A 49 -1.19 4.82 -21.21
C ARG A 49 -0.23 3.83 -21.84
N THR A 50 0.62 4.28 -22.76
CA THR A 50 1.63 3.41 -23.40
C THR A 50 2.60 2.85 -22.37
N TRP A 51 3.07 3.66 -21.43
CA TRP A 51 4.02 3.23 -20.42
C TRP A 51 3.42 2.19 -19.48
N PHE A 52 2.24 2.43 -18.89
CA PHE A 52 1.61 1.48 -17.98
C PHE A 52 1.17 0.19 -18.66
N ALA A 53 0.64 0.27 -19.88
CA ALA A 53 0.28 -0.91 -20.65
C ALA A 53 1.53 -1.72 -21.02
N ARG A 54 2.61 -1.05 -21.42
CA ARG A 54 3.86 -1.71 -21.75
C ARG A 54 4.53 -2.28 -20.52
N GLU A 55 4.78 -1.53 -19.46
CA GLU A 55 5.63 -2.00 -18.35
C GLU A 55 4.87 -2.90 -17.37
N CYS A 56 3.60 -2.58 -17.09
CA CYS A 56 2.82 -3.26 -16.05
C CYS A 56 1.66 -4.09 -16.63
N GLY A 57 1.28 -3.88 -17.90
CA GLY A 57 0.00 -4.37 -18.40
C GLY A 57 -1.20 -3.75 -17.67
N TRP A 58 -1.04 -2.59 -17.04
CA TRP A 58 -2.15 -1.90 -16.39
C TRP A 58 -2.88 -0.99 -17.37
N VAL A 59 -4.20 -0.90 -17.22
CA VAL A 59 -5.04 -0.07 -18.08
C VAL A 59 -5.24 1.29 -17.40
N LEU A 60 -4.92 2.37 -18.11
CA LEU A 60 -5.18 3.74 -17.66
C LEU A 60 -6.36 4.34 -18.44
N ARG A 61 -7.47 4.56 -17.73
CA ARG A 61 -8.65 5.27 -18.23
C ARG A 61 -8.58 6.71 -17.76
N ILE A 62 -8.76 7.66 -18.67
CA ILE A 62 -8.79 9.09 -18.36
C ILE A 62 -10.02 9.65 -19.04
N GLU A 63 -10.97 10.07 -18.23
CA GLU A 63 -12.25 10.65 -18.63
C GLU A 63 -12.27 12.14 -18.30
N ARG A 64 -13.36 12.84 -18.62
CA ARG A 64 -13.48 14.29 -18.32
C ARG A 64 -13.41 14.60 -16.82
N GLY A 65 -13.96 13.73 -15.97
CA GLY A 65 -14.12 13.96 -14.54
C GLY A 65 -13.19 13.17 -13.63
N HIS A 66 -12.41 12.23 -14.17
CA HIS A 66 -11.53 11.37 -13.37
C HIS A 66 -10.47 10.65 -14.19
N ALA A 67 -9.45 10.12 -13.52
CA ALA A 67 -8.50 9.17 -14.05
C ALA A 67 -8.47 7.91 -13.17
N ARG A 68 -8.44 6.73 -13.80
CA ARG A 68 -8.34 5.42 -13.15
C ARG A 68 -7.21 4.61 -13.77
N LEU A 69 -6.15 4.40 -13.00
CA LEU A 69 -5.16 3.35 -13.24
C LEU A 69 -5.68 2.05 -12.62
N ALA A 70 -6.08 1.10 -13.46
CA ALA A 70 -6.53 -0.22 -13.04
C ALA A 70 -5.33 -1.11 -12.67
N LYS A 71 -4.82 -0.92 -11.45
CA LYS A 71 -3.76 -1.76 -10.88
C LYS A 71 -4.30 -3.17 -10.61
N ARG A 72 -3.54 -4.16 -11.07
CA ARG A 72 -3.70 -5.58 -10.72
C ARG A 72 -2.54 -5.96 -9.82
N THR A 73 -2.85 -6.44 -8.61
CA THR A 73 -1.81 -6.90 -7.68
C THR A 73 -1.14 -8.16 -8.22
N ALA A 74 0.16 -8.28 -7.99
CA ALA A 74 0.90 -9.50 -8.29
C ALA A 74 0.84 -10.53 -7.14
N ASP A 75 0.57 -10.06 -5.92
CA ASP A 75 0.35 -10.88 -4.73
C ASP A 75 -1.00 -10.49 -4.09
N ALA A 76 -1.96 -11.40 -4.14
CA ALA A 76 -3.30 -11.19 -3.58
C ALA A 76 -3.40 -11.56 -2.09
N THR A 77 -2.32 -12.06 -1.50
CA THR A 77 -2.28 -12.58 -0.12
C THR A 77 -1.66 -11.61 0.89
N ASP A 78 -1.12 -10.48 0.42
CA ASP A 78 -0.52 -9.45 1.27
C ASP A 78 -1.58 -8.72 2.12
N ALA A 79 -1.63 -9.05 3.40
CA ALA A 79 -2.55 -8.49 4.37
C ALA A 79 -2.18 -7.07 4.85
N THR A 80 -1.01 -6.54 4.46
CA THR A 80 -0.51 -5.23 4.94
C THR A 80 -1.14 -4.04 4.20
N ARG A 81 -1.88 -4.30 3.12
CA ARG A 81 -2.44 -3.28 2.20
C ARG A 81 -3.89 -2.89 2.50
N GLY A 82 -4.38 -3.21 3.70
CA GLY A 82 -5.75 -2.89 4.09
C GLY A 82 -5.98 -1.37 4.24
N ALA A 83 -7.19 -0.92 3.96
CA ALA A 83 -7.64 0.43 4.30
C ALA A 83 -7.44 0.71 5.80
N ARG A 84 -6.95 1.90 6.12
CA ARG A 84 -6.57 2.27 7.49
C ARG A 84 -7.75 2.14 8.44
N GLU A 85 -7.55 1.51 9.60
CA GLU A 85 -8.59 1.26 10.60
C GLU A 85 -9.74 0.35 10.12
N PHE A 86 -9.63 -0.31 8.96
CA PHE A 86 -10.66 -1.23 8.52
C PHE A 86 -10.50 -2.60 9.18
N ASN A 87 -11.62 -3.13 9.64
CA ASN A 87 -11.76 -4.50 10.05
C ASN A 87 -12.73 -5.21 9.08
N ARG A 88 -12.96 -6.51 9.29
CA ARG A 88 -13.91 -7.31 8.52
C ARG A 88 -15.25 -6.61 8.30
N ASN A 89 -15.83 -6.04 9.36
CA ASN A 89 -17.17 -5.43 9.30
C ASN A 89 -17.18 -4.14 8.46
N ARG A 90 -16.13 -3.32 8.53
CA ARG A 90 -16.01 -2.11 7.71
C ARG A 90 -15.86 -2.44 6.22
N TYR A 91 -15.18 -3.53 5.86
CA TYR A 91 -15.14 -4.00 4.47
C TYR A 91 -16.51 -4.49 3.97
N ILE A 92 -17.25 -5.23 4.80
CA ILE A 92 -18.62 -5.64 4.45
C ILE A 92 -19.49 -4.39 4.22
N LEU A 93 -19.44 -3.43 5.14
CA LEU A 93 -20.18 -2.17 5.02
C LEU A 93 -19.76 -1.36 3.79
N LEU A 94 -18.48 -1.34 3.42
CA LEU A 94 -18.01 -0.69 2.20
C LEU A 94 -18.63 -1.32 0.95
N CYS A 95 -18.61 -2.65 0.84
CA CYS A 95 -19.22 -3.35 -0.29
C CYS A 95 -20.73 -3.07 -0.38
N LEU A 96 -21.44 -3.11 0.75
CA LEU A 96 -22.86 -2.79 0.82
C LEU A 96 -23.12 -1.32 0.47
N ALA A 97 -22.27 -0.39 0.95
CA ALA A 97 -22.42 1.04 0.66
C ALA A 97 -22.25 1.31 -0.83
N LEU A 98 -21.24 0.72 -1.48
CA LEU A 98 -21.08 0.83 -2.93
C LEU A 98 -22.32 0.29 -3.68
N ALA A 99 -22.87 -0.84 -3.24
CA ALA A 99 -24.07 -1.43 -3.84
C ALA A 99 -25.34 -0.58 -3.63
N VAL A 100 -25.47 0.09 -2.49
CA VAL A 100 -26.57 1.03 -2.20
C VAL A 100 -26.42 2.29 -3.04
N LEU A 101 -25.24 2.91 -3.04
CA LEU A 101 -24.99 4.17 -3.76
C LEU A 101 -25.25 4.06 -5.26
N GLU A 102 -25.02 2.88 -5.86
CA GLU A 102 -25.32 2.64 -7.28
C GLU A 102 -26.82 2.80 -7.60
N ARG A 103 -27.70 2.49 -6.63
CA ARG A 103 -29.16 2.50 -6.77
C ARG A 103 -29.82 3.80 -6.32
N GLU A 104 -29.09 4.63 -5.58
CA GLU A 104 -29.59 5.89 -5.04
C GLU A 104 -29.46 7.02 -6.07
N ASP A 105 -30.06 8.19 -5.81
CA ASP A 105 -30.07 9.33 -6.75
C ASP A 105 -28.75 10.14 -6.70
N VAL A 106 -28.75 11.42 -7.08
CA VAL A 106 -27.55 12.29 -7.06
C VAL A 106 -27.05 12.55 -5.63
N GLN A 107 -27.94 12.53 -4.63
CA GLN A 107 -27.61 12.85 -3.25
C GLN A 107 -28.16 11.82 -2.27
N ILE A 108 -27.46 11.64 -1.15
CA ILE A 108 -27.89 10.80 -0.04
C ILE A 108 -27.45 11.38 1.30
N THR A 109 -28.29 11.26 2.32
CA THR A 109 -27.89 11.56 3.69
C THR A 109 -27.25 10.36 4.38
N LEU A 110 -26.40 10.59 5.38
CA LEU A 110 -25.76 9.53 6.14
C LEU A 110 -26.79 8.68 6.90
N ALA A 111 -27.85 9.29 7.44
CA ALA A 111 -28.97 8.56 8.01
C ALA A 111 -29.65 7.65 6.98
N ARG A 112 -29.94 8.17 5.78
CA ARG A 112 -30.58 7.39 4.72
C ARG A 112 -29.71 6.23 4.24
N LEU A 113 -28.41 6.47 4.07
CA LEU A 113 -27.45 5.40 3.75
C LEU A 113 -27.47 4.32 4.83
N GLY A 114 -27.46 4.73 6.11
CA GLY A 114 -27.57 3.82 7.24
C GLY A 114 -28.83 2.94 7.22
N GLU A 115 -30.00 3.54 6.95
CA GLU A 115 -31.27 2.81 6.81
C GLU A 115 -31.20 1.76 5.69
N ARG A 116 -30.64 2.11 4.54
CA ARG A 116 -30.49 1.17 3.41
C ARG A 116 -29.54 0.03 3.75
N LEU A 117 -28.42 0.34 4.40
CA LEU A 117 -27.44 -0.66 4.81
C LEU A 117 -28.02 -1.65 5.82
N MET A 118 -28.87 -1.20 6.73
CA MET A 118 -29.59 -2.11 7.65
C MET A 118 -30.46 -3.11 6.89
N VAL A 119 -31.11 -2.70 5.79
CA VAL A 119 -31.91 -3.61 4.96
C VAL A 119 -31.02 -4.61 4.22
N GLU A 120 -29.94 -4.15 3.58
CA GLU A 120 -29.02 -5.05 2.87
C GLU A 120 -28.28 -6.02 3.83
N ALA A 121 -28.05 -5.60 5.08
CA ALA A 121 -27.42 -6.43 6.10
C ALA A 121 -28.29 -7.62 6.56
N LEU A 122 -29.57 -7.66 6.20
CA LEU A 122 -30.48 -8.78 6.50
C LEU A 122 -30.35 -9.96 5.54
N ASP A 123 -29.44 -9.89 4.56
CA ASP A 123 -29.14 -11.03 3.68
C ASP A 123 -28.75 -12.28 4.49
N ASP A 124 -29.33 -13.43 4.14
CA ASP A 124 -29.18 -14.68 4.89
C ASP A 124 -27.71 -15.14 4.98
N GLN A 125 -26.89 -14.90 3.94
CA GLN A 125 -25.48 -15.29 3.95
C GLN A 125 -24.67 -14.39 4.87
N LEU A 126 -24.97 -13.09 4.89
CA LEU A 126 -24.34 -12.15 5.82
C LEU A 126 -24.69 -12.47 7.26
N VAL A 127 -25.97 -12.73 7.55
CA VAL A 127 -26.42 -13.12 8.90
C VAL A 127 -25.76 -14.43 9.34
N ALA A 128 -25.70 -15.43 8.45
CA ALA A 128 -25.02 -16.71 8.74
C ALA A 128 -23.51 -16.54 9.01
N SER A 129 -22.86 -15.51 8.47
CA SER A 129 -21.46 -15.18 8.76
C SER A 129 -21.25 -14.50 10.13
N GLY A 130 -22.34 -14.22 10.86
CA GLY A 130 -22.34 -13.49 12.12
C GLY A 130 -22.19 -11.97 11.96
N PHE A 131 -22.47 -11.43 10.77
CA PHE A 131 -22.52 -9.99 10.54
C PHE A 131 -23.87 -9.43 11.02
N VAL A 132 -23.83 -8.41 11.89
CA VAL A 132 -25.02 -7.74 12.42
C VAL A 132 -24.82 -6.24 12.43
N PHE A 133 -25.75 -5.52 11.79
CA PHE A 133 -25.70 -4.06 11.67
C PHE A 133 -27.10 -3.46 11.87
N ALA A 134 -27.27 -2.70 12.97
CA ALA A 134 -28.57 -2.17 13.40
C ALA A 134 -28.55 -0.68 13.76
N LEU A 135 -27.37 -0.04 13.73
CA LEU A 135 -27.12 1.38 14.06
C LEU A 135 -27.53 1.80 15.48
N ASP A 136 -27.83 0.86 16.37
CA ASP A 136 -28.21 1.08 17.77
C ASP A 136 -27.02 1.58 18.61
N ARG A 137 -25.84 1.02 18.36
CA ARG A 137 -24.60 1.32 19.10
C ARG A 137 -23.78 2.41 18.42
N GLN A 138 -23.16 3.26 19.24
CA GLN A 138 -22.23 4.29 18.76
C GLN A 138 -21.05 3.69 17.97
N SER A 139 -20.60 2.47 18.31
CA SER A 139 -19.56 1.77 17.55
C SER A 139 -19.97 1.47 16.10
N GLN A 140 -21.22 1.04 15.86
CA GLN A 140 -21.71 0.79 14.51
C GLN A 140 -21.84 2.08 13.69
N ARG A 141 -22.27 3.19 14.33
CA ARG A 141 -22.25 4.52 13.69
C ARG A 141 -20.83 4.95 13.32
N ARG A 142 -19.84 4.69 14.19
CA ARG A 142 -18.42 4.95 13.89
C ARG A 142 -17.91 4.10 12.73
N ASP A 143 -18.34 2.85 12.61
CA ASP A 143 -17.97 1.98 11.48
C ASP A 143 -18.53 2.51 10.16
N LEU A 144 -19.80 2.95 10.14
CA LEU A 144 -20.38 3.58 8.95
C LEU A 144 -19.67 4.89 8.58
N VAL A 145 -19.33 5.71 9.57
CA VAL A 145 -18.56 6.95 9.33
C VAL A 145 -17.16 6.64 8.80
N ALA A 146 -16.51 5.58 9.27
CA ALA A 146 -15.21 5.16 8.72
C ALA A 146 -15.32 4.77 7.24
N VAL A 147 -16.40 4.08 6.85
CA VAL A 147 -16.69 3.79 5.42
C VAL A 147 -16.92 5.08 4.63
N CYS A 148 -17.72 6.02 5.14
CA CYS A 148 -17.98 7.28 4.45
C CYS A 148 -16.70 8.12 4.29
N ARG A 149 -15.80 8.11 5.28
CA ARG A 149 -14.49 8.77 5.18
C ARG A 149 -13.64 8.19 4.06
N LEU A 150 -13.61 6.88 3.90
CA LEU A 150 -12.91 6.25 2.77
C LEU A 150 -13.56 6.63 1.44
N LEU A 151 -14.90 6.66 1.35
CA LEU A 151 -15.60 7.06 0.13
C LEU A 151 -15.36 8.54 -0.23
N LEU A 152 -15.26 9.43 0.77
CA LEU A 152 -14.87 10.83 0.61
C LEU A 152 -13.42 10.94 0.13
N GLU A 153 -12.50 10.19 0.74
CA GLU A 153 -11.09 10.16 0.36
C GLU A 153 -10.89 9.68 -1.09
N LEU A 154 -11.66 8.67 -1.51
CA LEU A 154 -11.69 8.19 -2.88
C LEU A 154 -12.43 9.12 -3.84
N GLY A 155 -13.11 10.16 -3.36
CA GLY A 155 -13.91 11.08 -4.17
C GLY A 155 -15.15 10.43 -4.80
N ILE A 156 -15.64 9.34 -4.22
CA ILE A 156 -16.88 8.66 -4.66
C ILE A 156 -18.11 9.43 -4.17
N ILE A 157 -17.99 10.04 -3.00
CA ILE A 157 -18.99 10.97 -2.46
C ILE A 157 -18.30 12.29 -2.11
N ALA A 158 -19.04 13.39 -2.11
CA ALA A 158 -18.57 14.69 -1.65
C ALA A 158 -19.55 15.28 -0.64
N ARG A 159 -19.02 15.87 0.44
CA ARG A 159 -19.86 16.46 1.49
C ARG A 159 -20.45 17.79 1.03
N VAL A 160 -21.76 17.88 1.07
CA VAL A 160 -22.53 19.09 0.74
C VAL A 160 -22.84 19.88 2.00
N ALA A 161 -23.31 19.19 3.05
CA ALA A 161 -23.70 19.81 4.31
C ALA A 161 -23.58 18.84 5.49
N GLY A 162 -23.51 19.38 6.70
CA GLY A 162 -23.50 18.60 7.95
C GLY A 162 -22.14 18.04 8.32
N ASP A 163 -22.13 17.11 9.28
CA ASP A 163 -20.90 16.53 9.84
C ASP A 163 -21.10 15.12 10.40
N GLU A 164 -20.13 14.24 10.18
CA GLU A 164 -20.22 12.84 10.61
C GLU A 164 -20.05 12.66 12.11
N ALA A 165 -19.38 13.59 12.81
CA ALA A 165 -19.29 13.51 14.28
C ALA A 165 -20.64 13.82 14.92
N ALA A 166 -21.41 14.75 14.35
CA ALA A 166 -22.78 15.01 14.75
C ALA A 166 -23.69 13.77 14.57
N TYR A 167 -23.52 13.03 13.47
CA TYR A 167 -24.22 11.76 13.24
C TYR A 167 -23.88 10.69 14.29
N ILE A 168 -22.60 10.52 14.61
CA ILE A 168 -22.16 9.57 15.66
C ILE A 168 -22.83 9.89 17.01
N ASN A 169 -22.93 11.18 17.32
CA ASN A 169 -23.51 11.70 18.56
C ASN A 169 -25.04 11.85 18.50
N GLN A 170 -25.68 11.50 17.38
CA GLN A 170 -27.12 11.65 17.14
C GLN A 170 -27.63 13.08 17.32
N SER A 171 -26.79 14.07 17.03
CA SER A 171 -27.12 15.50 17.13
C SER A 171 -27.27 16.17 15.75
N GLY A 172 -27.07 15.43 14.67
CA GLY A 172 -27.14 15.93 13.30
C GLY A 172 -26.94 14.82 12.26
N ASP A 173 -26.94 15.19 11.00
CA ASP A 173 -26.74 14.31 9.85
C ASP A 173 -25.74 14.94 8.87
N ALA A 174 -25.32 14.19 7.85
CA ALA A 174 -24.48 14.69 6.76
C ALA A 174 -25.13 14.37 5.41
N LEU A 175 -25.11 15.33 4.48
CA LEU A 175 -25.60 15.20 3.12
C LEU A 175 -24.41 15.08 2.16
N TYR A 176 -24.47 14.10 1.25
CA TYR A 176 -23.45 13.86 0.25
C TYR A 176 -24.00 13.92 -1.17
N ASP A 177 -23.21 14.48 -2.08
CA ASP A 177 -23.31 14.24 -3.52
C ASP A 177 -22.62 12.91 -3.88
N ILE A 178 -23.19 12.17 -4.82
CA ILE A 178 -22.67 10.89 -5.33
C ILE A 178 -22.00 11.12 -6.69
N HIS A 179 -20.69 10.89 -6.76
CA HIS A 179 -19.92 10.96 -7.99
C HIS A 179 -20.00 9.63 -8.76
N ARG A 180 -21.10 9.45 -9.52
CA ARG A 180 -21.34 8.22 -10.30
C ARG A 180 -20.18 7.76 -11.19
N PRO A 181 -19.46 8.65 -11.92
CA PRO A 181 -18.30 8.21 -12.71
C PRO A 181 -17.19 7.60 -11.85
N MET A 182 -16.98 8.12 -10.63
CA MET A 182 -15.99 7.59 -9.68
C MET A 182 -16.46 6.26 -9.12
N LEU A 183 -17.75 6.16 -8.75
CA LEU A 183 -18.37 4.92 -8.27
C LEU A 183 -18.21 3.77 -9.28
N ALA A 184 -18.49 4.03 -10.56
CA ALA A 184 -18.30 3.06 -11.63
C ALA A 184 -16.83 2.66 -11.87
N ALA A 185 -15.87 3.52 -11.48
CA ALA A 185 -14.44 3.31 -11.67
C ALA A 185 -13.75 2.61 -10.48
N VAL A 186 -14.46 2.34 -9.38
CA VAL A 186 -13.89 1.74 -8.16
C VAL A 186 -13.25 0.38 -8.46
N LEU A 187 -13.99 -0.49 -9.14
CA LEU A 187 -13.52 -1.84 -9.48
C LEU A 187 -12.44 -1.77 -10.58
N ALA A 188 -11.21 -2.18 -10.23
CA ALA A 188 -10.08 -2.26 -11.17
C ALA A 188 -10.07 -3.55 -11.99
N GLY A 189 -10.83 -4.56 -11.58
CA GLY A 189 -10.81 -5.89 -12.21
C GLY A 189 -11.32 -5.86 -13.65
N ASP A 190 -10.63 -6.62 -14.48
CA ASP A 190 -10.97 -6.98 -15.86
C ASP A 190 -12.05 -8.08 -15.91
N ARG A 191 -12.28 -8.77 -14.80
CA ARG A 191 -13.31 -9.79 -14.62
C ARG A 191 -14.32 -9.35 -13.56
N GLY A 192 -15.60 -9.45 -13.89
CA GLY A 192 -16.68 -9.22 -12.92
C GLY A 192 -16.79 -10.37 -11.90
N PRO A 193 -17.31 -10.13 -10.68
CA PRO A 193 -17.50 -11.17 -9.68
C PRO A 193 -18.36 -12.35 -10.16
N SER A 194 -19.28 -12.12 -11.11
CA SER A 194 -20.11 -13.15 -11.74
C SER A 194 -19.31 -14.14 -12.62
N ALA A 195 -18.05 -13.85 -12.95
CA ALA A 195 -17.17 -14.78 -13.65
C ALA A 195 -16.47 -15.77 -12.71
N LEU A 196 -16.66 -15.64 -11.39
CA LEU A 196 -15.95 -16.40 -10.36
C LEU A 196 -16.79 -17.54 -9.76
N VAL A 197 -17.90 -17.93 -10.40
CA VAL A 197 -18.89 -18.86 -9.84
C VAL A 197 -18.27 -20.23 -9.50
N ASP A 198 -17.27 -20.65 -10.28
CA ASP A 198 -16.58 -21.93 -10.06
C ASP A 198 -15.54 -21.88 -8.92
N ALA A 199 -15.14 -20.67 -8.48
CA ALA A 199 -14.17 -20.49 -7.41
C ALA A 199 -14.85 -20.59 -6.03
N ARG A 200 -14.63 -21.73 -5.37
CA ARG A 200 -15.30 -22.08 -4.09
C ARG A 200 -14.55 -21.66 -2.83
N THR A 201 -13.23 -21.43 -2.92
CA THR A 201 -12.41 -20.96 -1.80
C THR A 201 -12.04 -19.49 -1.97
N LEU A 202 -11.61 -18.85 -0.88
CA LEU A 202 -11.14 -17.46 -0.94
C LEU A 202 -9.91 -17.34 -1.85
N GLU A 203 -8.98 -18.28 -1.71
CA GLU A 203 -7.74 -18.33 -2.48
C GLU A 203 -8.03 -18.44 -3.98
N ALA A 204 -8.93 -19.36 -4.37
CA ALA A 204 -9.32 -19.53 -5.77
C ALA A 204 -10.02 -18.27 -6.34
N ARG A 205 -10.81 -17.56 -5.51
CA ARG A 205 -11.46 -16.31 -5.92
C ARG A 205 -10.45 -15.19 -6.12
N LEU A 206 -9.49 -15.05 -5.22
CA LEU A 206 -8.41 -14.06 -5.31
C LEU A 206 -7.51 -14.33 -6.52
N GLU A 207 -7.15 -15.59 -6.76
CA GLU A 207 -6.40 -15.99 -7.95
C GLU A 207 -7.18 -15.67 -9.22
N ALA A 208 -8.45 -16.08 -9.30
CA ALA A 208 -9.27 -15.84 -10.49
C ALA A 208 -9.51 -14.34 -10.78
N LEU A 209 -9.57 -13.50 -9.75
CA LEU A 209 -9.71 -12.03 -9.86
C LEU A 209 -8.44 -11.34 -10.36
N THR A 210 -7.26 -11.89 -10.05
CA THR A 210 -5.97 -11.25 -10.32
C THR A 210 -5.20 -11.91 -11.47
N ALA A 211 -5.62 -13.10 -11.90
CA ALA A 211 -5.00 -13.85 -12.97
C ALA A 211 -5.02 -13.08 -14.29
N ASP A 212 -3.84 -12.96 -14.89
CA ASP A 212 -3.70 -12.50 -16.27
C ASP A 212 -4.41 -13.49 -17.22
N ASN A 213 -4.81 -12.99 -18.40
CA ASN A 213 -5.31 -13.89 -19.43
C ASN A 213 -4.20 -14.86 -19.88
N PRO A 214 -4.53 -16.12 -20.20
CA PRO A 214 -3.55 -17.12 -20.61
C PRO A 214 -2.68 -16.59 -21.76
N ALA A 215 -1.37 -16.63 -21.56
CA ALA A 215 -0.40 -16.21 -22.56
C ALA A 215 -0.05 -17.39 -23.48
N GLU A 216 -0.45 -17.30 -24.75
CA GLU A 216 -0.10 -18.28 -25.77
C GLU A 216 1.20 -17.87 -26.48
N GLY A 217 2.17 -18.79 -26.53
CA GLY A 217 3.50 -18.55 -27.12
C GLY A 217 4.54 -17.96 -26.16
N GLU A 218 5.81 -18.10 -26.52
CA GLU A 218 6.94 -17.71 -25.65
C GLU A 218 7.00 -16.20 -25.39
N ASP A 219 6.76 -15.38 -26.40
CA ASP A 219 6.80 -13.91 -26.27
C ASP A 219 5.71 -13.38 -25.35
N ALA A 220 4.51 -13.97 -25.41
CA ALA A 220 3.42 -13.62 -24.52
C ALA A 220 3.74 -14.00 -23.07
N ARG A 221 4.33 -15.19 -22.83
CA ARG A 221 4.77 -15.63 -21.50
C ARG A 221 5.85 -14.71 -20.93
N ARG A 222 6.86 -14.34 -21.73
CA ARG A 222 7.89 -13.37 -21.34
C ARG A 222 7.30 -12.00 -21.00
N THR A 223 6.29 -11.57 -21.75
CA THR A 223 5.58 -10.32 -21.49
C THR A 223 4.80 -10.37 -20.16
N ALA A 224 4.07 -11.45 -19.91
CA ALA A 224 3.36 -11.67 -18.64
C ALA A 224 4.33 -11.67 -17.45
N LEU A 225 5.46 -12.37 -17.58
CA LEU A 225 6.50 -12.41 -16.57
C LEU A 225 7.09 -11.02 -16.28
N ARG A 226 7.41 -10.26 -17.34
CA ARG A 226 7.88 -8.86 -17.21
C ARG A 226 6.86 -7.99 -16.50
N HIS A 227 5.58 -8.09 -16.86
CA HIS A 227 4.52 -7.33 -16.20
C HIS A 227 4.43 -7.67 -14.72
N ARG A 228 4.37 -8.96 -14.37
CA ARG A 228 4.28 -9.42 -12.98
C ARG A 228 5.45 -8.92 -12.12
N LEU A 229 6.68 -9.07 -12.59
CA LEU A 229 7.88 -8.59 -11.88
C LEU A 229 7.91 -7.06 -11.75
N THR A 230 7.48 -6.35 -12.79
CA THR A 230 7.41 -4.88 -12.77
C THR A 230 6.35 -4.39 -11.78
N ARG A 231 5.17 -5.03 -11.72
CA ARG A 231 4.13 -4.73 -10.73
C ARG A 231 4.68 -4.91 -9.31
N ARG A 232 5.35 -6.04 -9.02
CA ARG A 232 5.99 -6.28 -7.72
C ARG A 232 7.03 -5.22 -7.40
N LEU A 233 7.89 -4.82 -8.33
CA LEU A 233 8.88 -3.77 -8.08
C LEU A 233 8.26 -2.39 -7.80
N LEU A 234 7.11 -2.08 -8.38
CA LEU A 234 6.43 -0.79 -8.20
C LEU A 234 5.53 -0.75 -6.98
N ASP A 235 4.87 -1.86 -6.64
CA ASP A 235 3.90 -1.91 -5.55
C ASP A 235 4.48 -2.54 -4.26
N ASP A 236 5.43 -3.48 -4.33
CA ASP A 236 6.06 -4.10 -3.14
C ASP A 236 7.28 -3.27 -2.68
N PRO A 237 7.49 -3.10 -1.36
CA PRO A 237 8.69 -2.45 -0.84
C PRO A 237 9.99 -3.14 -1.27
N LEU A 238 9.92 -4.46 -1.48
CA LEU A 238 11.06 -5.30 -1.81
C LEU A 238 10.61 -6.57 -2.52
N LEU A 239 11.35 -6.96 -3.56
CA LEU A 239 11.22 -8.22 -4.28
C LEU A 239 12.36 -9.16 -3.90
N TYR A 240 12.08 -10.19 -3.11
CA TYR A 240 13.07 -11.22 -2.78
C TYR A 240 13.19 -12.25 -3.89
N LEU A 241 14.41 -12.75 -4.11
CA LEU A 241 14.65 -13.86 -5.03
C LEU A 241 14.05 -15.17 -4.53
N ASP A 242 13.93 -15.34 -3.21
CA ASP A 242 13.36 -16.54 -2.57
C ASP A 242 11.82 -16.63 -2.77
N ASP A 243 11.16 -15.53 -3.17
CA ASP A 243 9.72 -15.52 -3.47
C ASP A 243 9.42 -15.80 -4.94
N LEU A 244 10.45 -16.00 -5.77
CA LEU A 244 10.30 -16.24 -7.20
C LEU A 244 10.38 -17.73 -7.48
N ASP A 245 9.52 -18.21 -8.38
CA ASP A 245 9.68 -19.55 -8.93
C ASP A 245 10.96 -19.65 -9.80
N ALA A 246 11.30 -20.86 -10.26
CA ALA A 246 12.54 -21.10 -11.00
C ALA A 246 12.65 -20.26 -12.28
N ASP A 247 11.57 -20.17 -13.05
CA ASP A 247 11.51 -19.46 -14.33
C ASP A 247 11.54 -17.93 -14.10
N GLU A 248 10.77 -17.47 -13.10
CA GLU A 248 10.76 -16.07 -12.66
C GLU A 248 12.14 -15.62 -12.22
N ARG A 249 12.81 -16.44 -11.41
CA ARG A 249 14.13 -16.15 -10.86
C ARG A 249 15.18 -16.08 -11.95
N GLU A 250 15.21 -17.04 -12.87
CA GLU A 250 16.15 -17.05 -13.99
C GLU A 250 15.98 -15.80 -14.86
N TYR A 251 14.75 -15.48 -15.24
CA TYR A 251 14.46 -14.28 -16.01
C TYR A 251 14.84 -13.00 -15.24
N PHE A 252 14.46 -12.91 -13.97
CA PHE A 252 14.66 -11.70 -13.18
C PHE A 252 16.13 -11.42 -12.92
N VAL A 253 16.96 -12.42 -12.60
CA VAL A 253 18.40 -12.23 -12.40
C VAL A 253 19.06 -11.60 -13.62
N ASN A 254 18.66 -12.03 -14.83
CA ASN A 254 19.17 -11.51 -16.08
C ASN A 254 18.61 -10.11 -16.42
N GLN A 255 17.38 -9.80 -16.01
CA GLN A 255 16.67 -8.58 -16.40
C GLN A 255 16.63 -7.49 -15.34
N ARG A 256 17.02 -7.76 -14.09
CA ARG A 256 16.84 -6.83 -12.95
C ARG A 256 17.52 -5.48 -13.17
N GLY A 257 18.71 -5.46 -13.77
CA GLY A 257 19.45 -4.22 -14.03
C GLY A 257 18.77 -3.33 -15.07
N PRO A 258 18.54 -3.82 -16.31
CA PRO A 258 17.80 -3.06 -17.33
C PRO A 258 16.38 -2.68 -16.88
N MET A 259 15.66 -3.58 -16.20
CA MET A 259 14.32 -3.31 -15.67
C MET A 259 14.37 -2.21 -14.60
N GLY A 260 15.24 -2.35 -13.59
CA GLY A 260 15.42 -1.35 -12.53
C GLY A 260 15.77 0.02 -13.08
N ARG A 261 16.68 0.11 -14.06
CA ARG A 261 17.02 1.38 -14.72
C ARG A 261 15.82 2.03 -15.40
N ARG A 262 15.08 1.28 -16.23
CA ARG A 262 13.90 1.82 -16.93
C ARG A 262 12.82 2.32 -15.97
N LEU A 263 12.61 1.60 -14.86
CA LEU A 263 11.63 2.00 -13.85
C LEU A 263 12.13 3.22 -13.07
N ALA A 264 13.41 3.27 -12.70
CA ALA A 264 14.03 4.41 -12.05
C ALA A 264 13.96 5.69 -12.91
N GLU A 265 14.27 5.59 -14.21
CA GLU A 265 14.17 6.71 -15.16
C GLU A 265 12.74 7.26 -15.25
N ALA A 266 11.73 6.39 -15.26
CA ALA A 266 10.33 6.82 -15.41
C ALA A 266 9.69 7.33 -14.10
N THR A 267 10.10 6.79 -12.96
CA THR A 267 9.48 7.05 -11.64
C THR A 267 10.30 8.00 -10.77
N GLY A 268 11.59 8.17 -11.06
CA GLY A 268 12.56 8.82 -10.18
C GLY A 268 12.88 8.06 -8.90
N LEU A 269 12.47 6.79 -8.80
CA LEU A 269 12.87 5.89 -7.71
C LEU A 269 14.31 5.42 -7.90
N VAL A 270 14.97 5.03 -6.81
CA VAL A 270 16.34 4.51 -6.83
C VAL A 270 16.30 2.99 -6.87
N ALA A 271 16.78 2.39 -7.95
CA ALA A 271 16.90 0.94 -8.06
C ALA A 271 18.07 0.42 -7.22
N GLU A 272 17.77 -0.35 -6.18
CA GLU A 272 18.75 -1.07 -5.38
C GLU A 272 18.70 -2.56 -5.69
N HIS A 273 19.86 -3.12 -6.04
CA HIS A 273 20.01 -4.56 -6.27
C HIS A 273 20.99 -5.15 -5.27
N ARG A 274 20.56 -6.18 -4.54
CA ARG A 274 21.41 -6.89 -3.57
C ARG A 274 21.39 -8.39 -3.84
N ALA A 275 22.06 -9.16 -2.97
CA ALA A 275 22.15 -10.61 -3.12
C ALA A 275 20.77 -11.27 -2.86
N GLU A 276 20.01 -10.75 -1.91
CA GLU A 276 18.71 -11.27 -1.50
C GLU A 276 17.56 -10.88 -2.44
N GLY A 277 17.67 -9.77 -3.18
CA GLY A 277 16.53 -9.19 -3.89
C GLY A 277 16.79 -7.82 -4.49
N SER A 278 15.72 -7.14 -4.91
CA SER A 278 15.76 -5.77 -5.45
C SER A 278 14.62 -4.92 -4.91
N ALA A 279 14.86 -3.62 -4.74
CA ALA A 279 13.88 -2.62 -4.33
C ALA A 279 13.93 -1.38 -5.23
N LEU A 280 12.83 -0.66 -5.32
CA LEU A 280 12.78 0.70 -5.86
C LEU A 280 12.56 1.68 -4.70
N ALA A 281 13.65 2.22 -4.15
CA ALA A 281 13.61 3.09 -2.99
C ALA A 281 13.11 4.49 -3.35
N ASP A 282 12.11 4.99 -2.63
CA ASP A 282 11.58 6.35 -2.81
C ASP A 282 12.26 7.35 -1.88
N ALA A 283 13.29 8.03 -2.38
CA ALA A 283 13.98 9.08 -1.63
C ALA A 283 13.07 10.26 -1.26
N ARG A 284 11.95 10.48 -1.97
CA ARG A 284 11.02 11.59 -1.72
C ARG A 284 9.90 11.23 -0.75
N GLY A 285 9.67 9.93 -0.51
CA GLY A 285 8.58 9.45 0.36
C GLY A 285 7.16 9.78 -0.13
N GLU A 286 6.95 9.97 -1.42
CA GLU A 286 5.63 10.26 -2.02
C GLU A 286 4.88 8.99 -2.46
N LEU A 287 5.61 7.89 -2.70
CA LEU A 287 5.11 6.58 -3.13
C LEU A 287 5.24 5.53 -2.02
N THR A 288 5.52 5.95 -0.79
CA THR A 288 5.80 5.06 0.33
C THR A 288 4.79 5.29 1.45
N ASP A 289 3.98 4.27 1.73
CA ASP A 289 2.96 4.32 2.78
C ASP A 289 3.56 4.30 4.20
N VAL A 290 4.71 3.64 4.34
CA VAL A 290 5.41 3.42 5.60
C VAL A 290 6.89 3.79 5.44
N SER A 291 7.36 4.80 6.17
CA SER A 291 8.79 5.17 6.14
C SER A 291 9.56 4.63 7.36
N LEU A 292 10.83 4.31 7.13
CA LEU A 292 11.81 3.97 8.16
C LEU A 292 13.20 4.45 7.70
N PRO A 293 13.90 5.29 8.49
CA PRO A 293 13.55 5.81 9.81
C PRO A 293 12.47 6.91 9.79
N GLN A 294 11.80 7.11 10.93
CA GLN A 294 10.90 8.24 11.19
C GLN A 294 11.20 8.83 12.58
N GLN A 295 10.60 9.98 12.91
CA GLN A 295 10.73 10.59 14.22
C GLN A 295 9.72 10.06 15.24
N GLY A 296 10.05 10.19 16.52
CA GLY A 296 9.16 9.86 17.63
C GLY A 296 9.42 8.49 18.23
N THR A 297 8.65 8.17 19.27
CA THR A 297 8.87 6.97 20.10
C THR A 297 8.72 5.68 19.31
N ASP A 298 7.63 5.52 18.58
CA ASP A 298 7.32 4.25 17.89
C ASP A 298 8.31 3.99 16.74
N ALA A 299 8.74 5.06 16.06
CA ALA A 299 9.73 4.96 14.99
C ALA A 299 11.12 4.57 15.54
N HIS A 300 11.55 5.18 16.64
CA HIS A 300 12.80 4.79 17.31
C HIS A 300 12.72 3.34 17.83
N ALA A 301 11.63 2.96 18.48
CA ALA A 301 11.41 1.60 18.94
C ALA A 301 11.43 0.58 17.79
N THR A 302 10.85 0.93 16.63
CA THR A 302 10.91 0.09 15.43
C THR A 302 12.34 -0.08 14.92
N LEU A 303 13.15 0.97 14.93
CA LEU A 303 14.55 0.91 14.50
C LEU A 303 15.38 0.00 15.42
N LEU A 304 15.21 0.13 16.75
CA LEU A 304 15.87 -0.74 17.72
C LEU A 304 15.46 -2.21 17.54
N LEU A 305 14.17 -2.47 17.29
CA LEU A 305 13.69 -3.82 17.02
C LEU A 305 14.27 -4.38 15.71
N ALA A 306 14.38 -3.56 14.67
CA ALA A 306 15.01 -3.96 13.41
C ALA A 306 16.48 -4.32 13.60
N GLU A 307 17.22 -3.54 14.40
CA GLU A 307 18.61 -3.81 14.74
C GLU A 307 18.76 -5.13 15.51
N PHE A 308 17.96 -5.32 16.58
CA PHE A 308 17.92 -6.56 17.35
C PHE A 308 17.68 -7.79 16.46
N LEU A 309 16.68 -7.72 15.58
CA LEU A 309 16.35 -8.81 14.66
C LEU A 309 17.46 -9.04 13.60
N ALA A 310 18.11 -7.98 13.14
CA ALA A 310 19.25 -8.09 12.22
C ALA A 310 20.49 -8.73 12.88
N GLU A 311 20.71 -8.50 14.17
CA GLU A 311 21.74 -9.20 14.95
C GLU A 311 21.40 -10.69 15.11
N ARG A 312 20.15 -11.02 15.43
CA ARG A 312 19.68 -12.41 15.53
C ARG A 312 19.87 -13.17 14.24
N LEU A 313 19.50 -12.58 13.10
CA LEU A 313 19.64 -13.21 11.79
C LEU A 313 21.08 -13.63 11.47
N ARG A 314 22.09 -12.89 11.94
CA ARG A 314 23.51 -13.19 11.72
C ARG A 314 24.11 -14.15 12.74
N SER A 315 23.64 -14.12 13.99
CA SER A 315 24.18 -14.96 15.07
C SER A 315 23.70 -16.41 15.02
N GLY A 316 22.93 -16.80 13.98
CA GLY A 316 22.52 -18.17 13.73
C GLY A 316 23.73 -19.11 13.57
N PRO A 317 23.77 -20.26 14.26
CA PRO A 317 24.89 -21.19 14.16
C PRO A 317 25.07 -21.66 12.71
N ASN A 318 26.31 -21.58 12.21
CA ASN A 318 26.79 -22.10 10.92
C ASN A 318 26.39 -21.35 9.63
N ASN A 319 26.25 -20.02 9.62
CA ASN A 319 26.03 -19.26 8.37
C ASN A 319 24.71 -19.65 7.64
N HIS A 320 23.80 -20.33 8.36
CA HIS A 320 22.45 -20.67 7.95
C HIS A 320 21.48 -19.66 8.59
N LYS A 321 20.39 -19.32 7.89
CA LYS A 321 19.32 -18.41 8.34
C LYS A 321 19.03 -18.64 9.83
N ALA A 322 19.28 -17.65 10.70
CA ALA A 322 18.86 -17.80 12.09
C ALA A 322 17.35 -18.06 12.12
N GLY A 323 16.94 -19.03 12.93
CA GLY A 323 15.55 -19.46 13.00
C GLY A 323 14.60 -18.36 13.50
N PRO A 324 13.28 -18.61 13.43
CA PRO A 324 12.27 -17.67 13.90
C PRO A 324 12.49 -17.24 15.36
N VAL A 325 12.29 -15.96 15.64
CA VAL A 325 12.44 -15.34 16.96
C VAL A 325 11.10 -15.41 17.70
N PRO A 326 11.01 -15.99 18.91
CA PRO A 326 9.76 -16.04 19.67
C PRO A 326 9.25 -14.64 20.04
N GLU A 327 7.94 -14.43 19.94
CA GLU A 327 7.31 -13.13 20.28
C GLU A 327 7.59 -12.70 21.73
N ALA A 328 7.65 -13.66 22.66
CA ALA A 328 7.99 -13.40 24.06
C ALA A 328 9.36 -12.71 24.23
N GLU A 329 10.32 -13.02 23.35
CA GLU A 329 11.64 -12.42 23.36
C GLU A 329 11.62 -10.97 22.84
N ILE A 330 10.80 -10.71 21.83
CA ILE A 330 10.54 -9.35 21.33
C ILE A 330 9.89 -8.51 22.43
N LEU A 331 8.89 -9.05 23.13
CA LEU A 331 8.25 -8.34 24.25
C LEU A 331 9.23 -8.06 25.39
N ALA A 332 10.15 -8.98 25.67
CA ALA A 332 11.21 -8.75 26.65
C ALA A 332 12.15 -7.61 26.20
N PHE A 333 12.64 -7.67 24.96
CA PHE A 333 13.48 -6.63 24.37
C PHE A 333 12.80 -5.25 24.40
N MET A 334 11.54 -5.15 23.97
CA MET A 334 10.81 -3.88 23.93
C MET A 334 10.58 -3.29 25.32
N ARG A 335 10.38 -4.14 26.34
CA ARG A 335 10.27 -3.70 27.74
C ARG A 335 11.59 -3.11 28.25
N ASP A 336 12.71 -3.74 27.93
CA ASP A 336 14.03 -3.28 28.35
C ASP A 336 14.43 -2.00 27.61
N ALA A 337 14.19 -1.94 26.30
CA ALA A 337 14.37 -0.71 25.51
C ALA A 337 13.53 0.45 26.04
N ALA A 338 12.27 0.20 26.42
CA ALA A 338 11.43 1.24 27.04
C ALA A 338 12.02 1.77 28.35
N ARG A 339 12.60 0.91 29.18
CA ARG A 339 13.25 1.32 30.44
C ARG A 339 14.52 2.10 30.20
N GLU A 340 15.33 1.68 29.24
CA GLU A 340 16.60 2.32 28.86
C GLU A 340 16.34 3.72 28.29
N HIS A 341 15.40 3.84 27.36
CA HIS A 341 15.09 5.09 26.67
C HIS A 341 13.97 5.93 27.33
N ARG A 342 13.61 5.63 28.59
CA ARG A 342 12.51 6.30 29.32
C ARG A 342 12.56 7.82 29.34
N LYS A 343 13.76 8.41 29.22
CA LYS A 343 13.96 9.88 29.20
C LYS A 343 13.48 10.52 27.89
N TYR A 344 13.49 9.76 26.79
CA TYR A 344 13.21 10.25 25.44
C TYR A 344 11.88 9.75 24.89
N TRP A 345 11.36 8.65 25.43
CA TRP A 345 10.10 8.04 25.01
C TRP A 345 8.90 8.62 25.77
N ARG A 346 7.73 8.57 25.15
CA ARG A 346 6.46 9.00 25.76
C ARG A 346 6.22 8.26 27.08
N LYS A 347 5.70 8.94 28.11
CA LYS A 347 5.44 8.33 29.43
C LYS A 347 4.59 7.07 29.38
N ALA A 348 3.61 7.01 28.47
CA ALA A 348 2.73 5.85 28.28
C ALA A 348 3.49 4.55 27.94
N THR A 349 4.73 4.64 27.42
CA THR A 349 5.55 3.43 27.16
C THR A 349 6.07 2.76 28.43
N GLN A 350 5.91 3.40 29.59
CA GLN A 350 6.32 2.85 30.88
C GLN A 350 5.16 2.16 31.61
N GLU A 351 3.95 2.23 31.08
CA GLU A 351 2.77 1.58 31.67
C GLU A 351 2.84 0.07 31.50
N ALA A 352 2.21 -0.66 32.42
CA ALA A 352 2.19 -2.12 32.37
C ALA A 352 1.48 -2.58 31.08
N GLY A 353 2.15 -3.40 30.27
CA GLY A 353 1.62 -3.92 29.01
C GLY A 353 1.88 -3.02 27.80
N ALA A 354 2.50 -1.85 27.97
CA ALA A 354 2.84 -0.95 26.87
C ALA A 354 3.84 -1.58 25.88
N GLU A 355 4.67 -2.53 26.32
CA GLU A 355 5.58 -3.27 25.46
C GLU A 355 4.84 -4.03 24.35
N ARG A 356 3.62 -4.49 24.60
CA ARG A 356 2.81 -5.20 23.59
C ARG A 356 2.31 -4.26 22.50
N VAL A 357 1.85 -3.07 22.90
CA VAL A 357 1.39 -2.04 21.95
C VAL A 357 2.56 -1.55 21.09
N LEU A 358 3.71 -1.32 21.70
CA LEU A 358 4.93 -0.94 20.99
C LEU A 358 5.43 -2.04 20.06
N ALA A 359 5.48 -3.29 20.53
CA ALA A 359 5.90 -4.43 19.73
C ALA A 359 4.96 -4.63 18.53
N ALA A 360 3.64 -4.62 18.74
CA ALA A 360 2.67 -4.73 17.66
C ALA A 360 2.87 -3.64 16.61
N ALA A 361 2.94 -2.37 17.02
CA ALA A 361 3.13 -1.25 16.09
C ALA A 361 4.47 -1.33 15.32
N ALA A 362 5.54 -1.76 15.98
CA ALA A 362 6.85 -1.95 15.35
C ALA A 362 6.84 -3.13 14.37
N LEU A 363 6.27 -4.27 14.76
CA LEU A 363 6.14 -5.43 13.89
C LEU A 363 5.24 -5.13 12.68
N ASP A 364 4.12 -4.41 12.86
CA ASP A 364 3.22 -4.02 11.77
C ASP A 364 3.98 -3.21 10.73
N ARG A 365 4.86 -2.31 11.20
CA ARG A 365 5.72 -1.50 10.35
C ARG A 365 6.77 -2.33 9.61
N LEU A 366 7.47 -3.23 10.30
CA LEU A 366 8.51 -4.06 9.70
C LEU A 366 7.95 -5.07 8.70
N GLU A 367 6.75 -5.60 8.97
CA GLU A 367 6.04 -6.50 8.07
C GLU A 367 5.55 -5.77 6.82
N ALA A 368 4.95 -4.58 6.98
CA ALA A 368 4.57 -3.72 5.85
C ALA A 368 5.77 -3.31 4.97
N LEU A 369 6.98 -3.28 5.52
CA LEU A 369 8.23 -3.04 4.79
C LEU A 369 8.88 -4.32 4.24
N ARG A 370 8.26 -5.48 4.42
CA ARG A 370 8.78 -6.81 4.06
C ARG A 370 10.17 -7.09 4.66
N LEU A 371 10.40 -6.65 5.88
CA LEU A 371 11.64 -6.89 6.64
C LEU A 371 11.52 -8.10 7.57
N ILE A 372 10.30 -8.54 7.85
CA ILE A 372 9.98 -9.72 8.65
C ILE A 372 8.83 -10.50 8.02
N ARG A 373 8.64 -11.75 8.45
CA ARG A 373 7.42 -12.54 8.26
C ARG A 373 6.93 -13.01 9.63
N ARG A 374 5.62 -12.95 9.89
CA ARG A 374 5.04 -13.51 11.12
C ARG A 374 4.52 -14.92 10.87
N ALA A 375 4.74 -15.79 11.85
CA ALA A 375 4.18 -17.13 11.89
C ALA A 375 3.76 -17.44 13.33
N GLU A 376 2.44 -17.50 13.58
CA GLU A 376 1.82 -17.74 14.89
C GLU A 376 2.43 -16.86 16.01
N GLN A 377 3.37 -17.41 16.78
CA GLN A 377 4.05 -16.75 17.90
C GLN A 377 5.55 -16.52 17.65
N THR A 378 5.96 -16.52 16.39
CA THR A 378 7.33 -16.37 15.96
C THR A 378 7.47 -15.36 14.82
N ILE A 379 8.60 -14.67 14.81
CA ILE A 379 8.92 -13.61 13.86
C ILE A 379 10.18 -14.05 13.13
N GLU A 380 10.06 -14.27 11.83
CA GLU A 380 11.17 -14.61 10.95
C GLU A 380 11.76 -13.30 10.38
N PRO A 381 12.98 -12.88 10.79
CA PRO A 381 13.65 -11.76 10.16
C PRO A 381 14.09 -12.10 8.74
N LEU A 382 13.77 -11.21 7.79
CA LEU A 382 14.16 -11.38 6.39
C LEU A 382 15.49 -10.67 6.10
N PRO A 383 16.30 -11.13 5.12
CA PRO A 383 17.66 -10.63 4.92
C PRO A 383 17.80 -9.11 4.79
N ALA A 384 16.77 -8.43 4.27
CA ALA A 384 16.84 -7.01 4.05
C ALA A 384 16.89 -6.17 5.33
N ILE A 385 16.45 -6.73 6.46
CA ILE A 385 16.51 -6.08 7.78
C ILE A 385 17.93 -5.70 8.19
N CYS A 386 18.94 -6.39 7.64
CA CYS A 386 20.35 -6.09 7.84
C CYS A 386 20.79 -4.68 7.37
N ARG A 387 19.95 -3.97 6.60
CA ARG A 387 20.15 -2.55 6.25
C ARG A 387 20.15 -1.62 7.46
N PHE A 388 19.42 -1.99 8.51
CA PHE A 388 19.21 -1.15 9.70
C PHE A 388 20.20 -1.41 10.82
N ARG A 389 21.19 -2.28 10.60
CA ARG A 389 22.33 -2.35 11.53
C ARG A 389 23.08 -1.03 11.46
N LEU A 390 23.28 -0.38 12.60
CA LEU A 390 24.26 0.68 12.69
C LEU A 390 25.65 0.07 12.45
N GLY A 391 26.37 0.56 11.43
CA GLY A 391 27.82 0.37 11.41
C GLY A 391 28.45 1.08 12.59
N GLU A 392 29.74 0.87 12.86
CA GLU A 392 30.47 1.72 13.79
C GLU A 392 30.21 3.19 13.46
N ALA A 393 29.79 3.98 14.45
CA ALA A 393 29.48 5.39 14.28
C ALA A 393 30.71 6.11 13.70
N ARG A 394 30.67 6.47 12.43
CA ARG A 394 31.65 7.39 11.85
C ARG A 394 31.28 8.79 12.29
N VAL A 395 31.95 9.28 13.33
CA VAL A 395 31.87 10.69 13.72
C VAL A 395 32.56 11.50 12.62
N THR A 396 31.78 12.01 11.67
CA THR A 396 32.29 12.97 10.70
C THR A 396 32.41 14.31 11.41
N THR A 397 33.62 14.70 11.79
CA THR A 397 33.89 16.06 12.27
C THR A 397 33.57 17.06 11.16
N GLN A 398 33.00 18.20 11.54
CA GLN A 398 32.51 19.27 10.64
C GLN A 398 33.58 19.78 9.64
N THR A 399 34.85 19.47 9.88
CA THR A 399 35.99 19.78 9.01
C THR A 399 36.02 18.96 7.71
N ASP A 400 35.49 17.74 7.68
CA ASP A 400 35.54 16.87 6.48
C ASP A 400 34.55 17.29 5.39
N LEU A 401 33.53 18.09 5.73
CA LEU A 401 32.56 18.65 4.78
C LEU A 401 33.11 19.83 3.98
N LEU A 402 34.21 20.45 4.44
CA LEU A 402 34.82 21.62 3.80
C LEU A 402 36.09 21.30 3.01
N SER A 403 36.61 20.07 3.09
CA SER A 403 37.74 19.60 2.28
C SER A 403 37.34 18.95 0.95
N GLY A 404 36.05 18.90 0.65
CA GLY A 404 35.49 18.33 -0.59
C GLY A 404 34.85 19.35 -1.54
N LEU A 405 34.96 20.64 -1.25
CA LEU A 405 34.74 21.76 -2.18
C LEU A 405 36.11 22.24 -2.68
#